data_AF-A0A534TTR5-F1
#
_entry.id   AF-A0A534TTR5-F1
#
_cell.length_a   1.000
_cell.length_b   1.000
_cell.length_c   1.000
_cell.angle_alpha   90.00
_cell.angle_beta   90.00
_cell.angle_gamma   90.00
#
_symmetry.space_group_name_H-M   'P 1'
#
loop_
_entity.id
_entity.type
_entity.pdbx_description
1 polymer ?
#
loop_
_entity_poly.entity_id
_entity_poly.type
_entity_poly.pdbx_seq_one_letter_code
_entity_poly.pdbx_strand_id
1 'polypeptide(L)'
;MDLRDLDVAHVGVAFLAATVHVDAGEVIVVHRHQPLLVPPGTARVAVARIETGRGPLPGPEQAERVAAVLAELGDLSDVRGVQIDFDARVSERAFMRDVLDRLRKRRPLAWVSMTALVSWCLGDPWIADLPVDEIVPMVFRMGPEGEVVRQQLAAGGDFRLARCRDAIGVSTDEPLPRVPGRRRRYVFDGGPASTERQWPP
;
A
#
# COMPACT_ATOMS: atom_id res chain seq x y z
N MET A 1 -16.07 -1.52 -10.17
CA MET A 1 -15.41 -0.25 -10.51
C MET A 1 -15.04 -0.31 -11.98
N ASP A 2 -15.43 0.70 -12.74
CA ASP A 2 -15.18 0.78 -14.18
C ASP A 2 -14.14 1.86 -14.44
N LEU A 3 -13.05 1.47 -15.08
CA LEU A 3 -11.88 2.29 -15.39
C LEU A 3 -11.48 2.12 -16.86
N ARG A 4 -12.41 1.73 -17.73
CA ARG A 4 -12.13 1.45 -19.15
C ARG A 4 -11.69 2.67 -19.98
N ASP A 5 -11.78 3.87 -19.42
CA ASP A 5 -11.36 5.11 -20.08
C ASP A 5 -9.94 5.57 -19.68
N LEU A 6 -9.19 4.75 -18.93
CA LEU A 6 -7.82 5.08 -18.51
C LEU A 6 -6.83 5.07 -19.69
N ASP A 7 -5.94 6.07 -19.71
CA ASP A 7 -4.74 6.05 -20.55
C ASP A 7 -3.71 5.06 -19.99
N VAL A 8 -3.72 3.84 -20.54
CA VAL A 8 -2.86 2.73 -20.09
C VAL A 8 -1.37 2.93 -20.38
N ALA A 9 -0.99 3.91 -21.20
CA ALA A 9 0.42 4.23 -21.44
C ALA A 9 1.07 4.90 -20.22
N HIS A 10 0.27 5.60 -19.40
CA HIS A 10 0.73 6.38 -18.27
C HIS A 10 0.15 5.93 -16.94
N VAL A 11 -1.00 5.25 -16.94
CA VAL A 11 -1.75 4.90 -15.73
C VAL A 11 -1.86 3.38 -15.57
N GLY A 12 -1.51 2.92 -14.36
CA GLY A 12 -1.78 1.55 -13.89
C GLY A 12 -2.81 1.54 -12.77
N VAL A 13 -3.28 0.35 -12.41
CA VAL A 13 -4.33 0.18 -11.39
C VAL A 13 -3.82 -0.70 -10.25
N ALA A 14 -3.70 -0.11 -9.06
CA ALA A 14 -3.61 -0.85 -7.81
C ALA A 14 -5.03 -1.10 -7.29
N PHE A 15 -5.39 -2.36 -7.02
CA PHE A 15 -6.75 -2.71 -6.59
C PHE A 15 -6.73 -3.62 -5.37
N LEU A 16 -7.65 -3.40 -4.43
CA LEU A 16 -7.82 -4.29 -3.28
C LEU A 16 -8.23 -5.67 -3.76
N ALA A 17 -7.29 -6.62 -3.73
CA ALA A 17 -7.48 -8.01 -4.15
C ALA A 17 -8.00 -8.87 -2.99
N ALA A 18 -7.55 -8.59 -1.77
CA ALA A 18 -8.08 -9.21 -0.56
C ALA A 18 -7.86 -8.34 0.69
N THR A 19 -8.69 -8.57 1.70
CA THR A 19 -8.44 -8.20 3.10
C THR A 19 -8.07 -9.44 3.88
N VAL A 20 -6.96 -9.38 4.62
CA VAL A 20 -6.42 -10.46 5.45
C VAL A 20 -6.57 -10.06 6.90
N HIS A 21 -7.57 -10.61 7.57
CA HIS A 21 -7.83 -10.38 8.99
C HIS A 21 -7.01 -11.37 9.82
N VAL A 22 -6.25 -10.88 10.79
CA VAL A 22 -5.43 -11.68 11.70
C VAL A 22 -5.87 -11.42 13.13
N ASP A 23 -6.55 -12.37 13.75
CA ASP A 23 -7.05 -12.21 15.11
C ASP A 23 -7.16 -13.55 15.83
N ALA A 24 -6.90 -13.56 17.14
CA ALA A 24 -7.07 -14.73 18.02
C ALA A 24 -6.43 -16.03 17.50
N GLY A 25 -5.30 -15.94 16.79
CA GLY A 25 -4.60 -17.09 16.19
C GLY A 25 -5.11 -17.50 14.81
N GLU A 26 -6.16 -16.86 14.30
CA GLU A 26 -6.73 -17.12 12.98
C GLU A 26 -6.27 -16.09 11.94
N VAL A 27 -6.21 -16.52 10.68
CA VAL A 27 -6.05 -15.68 9.50
C VAL A 27 -7.21 -15.91 8.55
N ILE A 28 -8.11 -14.94 8.46
CA ILE A 28 -9.30 -14.98 7.60
C ILE A 28 -9.04 -14.11 6.37
N VAL A 29 -9.19 -14.68 5.18
CA VAL A 29 -8.98 -13.98 3.91
C VAL A 29 -10.32 -13.70 3.26
N VAL A 30 -10.60 -12.43 3.00
CA VAL A 30 -11.79 -11.98 2.28
C VAL A 30 -11.34 -11.44 0.93
N HIS A 31 -11.59 -12.20 -0.13
CA HIS A 31 -11.23 -11.79 -1.48
C HIS A 31 -12.19 -10.73 -2.03
N ARG A 32 -11.70 -9.94 -2.98
CA ARG A 32 -12.53 -9.02 -3.74
C ARG A 32 -13.60 -9.78 -4.53
N HIS A 33 -14.87 -9.47 -4.28
CA HIS A 33 -16.01 -10.03 -5.04
C HIS A 33 -16.54 -9.13 -6.15
N GLN A 34 -16.20 -7.83 -6.13
CA GLN A 34 -16.67 -6.89 -7.16
C GLN A 34 -15.73 -6.92 -8.38
N PRO A 35 -16.24 -6.94 -9.61
CA PRO A 35 -15.39 -6.89 -10.79
C PRO A 35 -14.61 -5.56 -10.86
N LEU A 36 -13.42 -5.65 -11.44
CA LEU A 36 -12.60 -4.51 -11.86
C LEU A 36 -12.57 -4.52 -13.38
N LEU A 37 -13.19 -3.53 -14.01
CA LEU A 37 -13.17 -3.37 -15.45
C LEU A 37 -12.08 -2.37 -15.80
N VAL A 38 -11.06 -2.84 -16.51
CA VAL A 38 -9.92 -2.03 -16.98
C VAL A 38 -9.65 -2.35 -18.45
N PRO A 39 -9.03 -1.42 -19.21
CA PRO A 39 -8.63 -1.71 -20.58
C PRO A 39 -7.66 -2.90 -20.65
N PRO A 40 -7.63 -3.65 -21.76
CA PRO A 40 -6.58 -4.63 -22.00
C PRO A 40 -5.19 -3.99 -21.92
N GLY A 41 -4.23 -4.70 -21.34
CA GLY A 41 -2.85 -4.22 -21.20
C GLY A 41 -2.62 -3.22 -20.06
N THR A 42 -3.65 -2.85 -19.28
CA THR A 42 -3.46 -2.06 -18.05
C THR A 42 -2.51 -2.78 -17.11
N ALA A 43 -1.45 -2.11 -16.69
CA ALA A 43 -0.58 -2.64 -15.66
C ALA A 43 -1.29 -2.65 -14.30
N ARG A 44 -1.39 -3.82 -13.67
CA ARG A 44 -2.11 -3.98 -12.39
C ARG A 44 -1.20 -4.37 -11.25
N VAL A 45 -1.58 -3.99 -10.04
CA VAL A 45 -0.94 -4.41 -8.78
C VAL A 45 -2.04 -4.91 -7.85
N ALA A 46 -1.87 -6.11 -7.30
CA ALA A 46 -2.78 -6.64 -6.30
C ALA A 46 -2.48 -5.99 -4.94
N VAL A 47 -3.46 -5.35 -4.32
CA VAL A 47 -3.33 -4.78 -2.97
C VAL A 47 -3.92 -5.75 -1.96
N ALA A 48 -3.17 -6.04 -0.90
CA ALA A 48 -3.65 -6.80 0.24
C ALA A 48 -3.72 -5.89 1.47
N ARG A 49 -4.93 -5.66 1.98
CA ARG A 49 -5.14 -4.98 3.26
C ARG A 49 -4.91 -6.00 4.37
N ILE A 50 -4.00 -5.74 5.30
CA ILE A 50 -3.85 -6.56 6.51
C ILE A 50 -4.52 -5.81 7.66
N GLU A 51 -5.35 -6.52 8.42
CA GLU A 51 -6.00 -5.97 9.61
C GLU A 51 -5.80 -6.92 10.78
N THR A 52 -5.36 -6.38 11.91
CA THR A 52 -5.13 -7.14 13.13
C THR A 52 -6.20 -6.83 14.16
N GLY A 53 -6.65 -7.88 14.85
CA GLY A 53 -7.64 -7.72 15.91
C GLY A 53 -7.07 -7.17 17.23
N ARG A 54 -7.91 -7.21 18.25
CA ARG A 54 -7.55 -6.86 19.63
C ARG A 54 -7.04 -8.05 20.45
N GLY A 55 -7.03 -9.25 19.87
CA GLY A 55 -6.50 -10.45 20.50
C GLY A 55 -4.98 -10.44 20.67
N PRO A 56 -4.39 -11.60 21.01
CA PRO A 56 -2.94 -11.76 21.11
C PRO A 56 -2.23 -11.32 19.82
N LEU A 57 -1.00 -10.84 19.97
CA LEU A 57 -0.17 -10.48 18.82
C LEU A 57 0.00 -11.69 17.90
N PRO A 58 -0.07 -11.51 16.58
CA PRO A 58 0.14 -12.60 15.63
C PRO A 58 1.52 -13.22 15.79
N GLY A 59 1.58 -14.56 15.75
CA GLY A 59 2.80 -15.33 15.86
C GLY A 59 3.36 -15.81 14.52
N PRO A 60 4.41 -16.65 14.55
CA PRO A 60 5.07 -17.16 13.36
C PRO A 60 4.17 -17.95 12.40
N GLU A 61 3.16 -18.66 12.92
CA GLU A 61 2.20 -19.41 12.11
C GLU A 61 1.29 -18.46 11.31
N GLN A 62 0.80 -17.41 11.95
CA GLN A 62 0.01 -16.38 11.26
C GLN A 62 0.89 -15.67 10.22
N ALA A 63 2.16 -15.38 10.53
CA ALA A 63 3.08 -14.77 9.58
C ALA A 63 3.31 -15.64 8.35
N GLU A 64 3.45 -16.96 8.55
CA GLU A 64 3.55 -17.94 7.47
C GLU A 64 2.29 -17.95 6.58
N ARG A 65 1.11 -17.96 7.19
CA ARG A 65 -0.17 -18.00 6.48
C ARG A 65 -0.43 -16.70 5.72
N VAL A 66 -0.13 -15.53 6.31
CA VAL A 66 -0.21 -14.24 5.61
C VAL A 66 0.78 -14.17 4.45
N ALA A 67 2.04 -14.57 4.64
CA ALA A 67 3.04 -14.57 3.56
C ALA A 67 2.66 -15.50 2.39
N ALA A 68 2.00 -16.63 2.67
CA ALA A 68 1.48 -17.51 1.63
C ALA A 68 0.38 -16.83 0.81
N VAL A 69 -0.59 -16.19 1.48
CA VAL A 69 -1.67 -15.43 0.81
C VAL A 69 -1.10 -14.29 -0.06
N LEU A 70 -0.12 -13.54 0.45
CA LEU A 70 0.53 -12.48 -0.32
C LEU A 70 1.24 -13.00 -1.56
N ALA A 71 1.87 -14.19 -1.47
CA ALA A 71 2.49 -14.83 -2.63
C ALA A 71 1.44 -15.24 -3.68
N GLU A 72 0.32 -15.82 -3.26
CA GLU A 72 -0.78 -16.19 -4.16
C GLU A 72 -1.38 -14.96 -4.86
N LEU A 73 -1.58 -13.86 -4.14
CA LEU A 73 -2.06 -12.60 -4.72
C LEU A 73 -1.06 -12.00 -5.72
N GLY A 74 0.24 -12.15 -5.45
CA GLY A 74 1.31 -11.73 -6.36
C GLY A 74 1.39 -12.55 -7.64
N ASP A 75 0.85 -13.77 -7.66
CA ASP A 75 0.85 -14.69 -8.80
C ASP A 75 -0.45 -14.62 -9.65
N LEU A 76 -1.39 -13.74 -9.29
CA LEU A 76 -2.60 -13.53 -10.09
C LEU A 76 -2.24 -13.17 -11.54
N SER A 77 -3.05 -13.62 -12.50
CA SER A 77 -2.83 -13.29 -13.90
C SER A 77 -2.86 -11.77 -14.12
N ASP A 78 -1.95 -11.28 -14.95
CA ASP A 78 -1.78 -9.87 -15.32
C ASP A 78 -1.69 -8.89 -14.12
N VAL A 79 -1.11 -9.31 -13.00
CA VAL A 79 -0.58 -8.39 -11.98
C VAL A 79 0.94 -8.36 -12.04
N ARG A 80 1.54 -7.22 -11.68
CA ARG A 80 3.00 -7.04 -11.62
C ARG A 80 3.61 -7.50 -10.29
N GLY A 81 2.77 -7.74 -9.30
CA GLY A 81 3.17 -8.08 -7.94
C GLY A 81 2.12 -7.65 -6.92
N VAL A 82 2.54 -7.63 -5.66
CA VAL A 82 1.66 -7.34 -4.52
C VAL A 82 2.08 -6.04 -3.82
N GLN A 83 1.09 -5.23 -3.45
CA GLN A 83 1.24 -4.09 -2.55
C GLN A 83 0.56 -4.41 -1.23
N ILE A 84 1.27 -4.21 -0.13
CA ILE A 84 0.76 -4.50 1.21
C ILE A 84 0.28 -3.19 1.84
N ASP A 85 -0.97 -3.18 2.28
CA ASP A 85 -1.55 -2.08 3.04
C ASP A 85 -1.75 -2.50 4.50
N PHE A 86 -0.85 -2.06 5.38
CA PHE A 86 -0.88 -2.42 6.79
C PHE A 86 -0.39 -1.27 7.68
N ASP A 87 -1.29 -0.69 8.46
CA ASP A 87 -1.01 0.36 9.44
C ASP A 87 -0.42 -0.21 10.74
N ALA A 88 0.75 -0.84 10.64
CA ALA A 88 1.38 -1.57 11.75
C ALA A 88 1.59 -0.71 13.00
N ARG A 89 1.03 -1.16 14.14
CA ARG A 89 1.39 -0.67 15.47
C ARG A 89 2.83 -1.05 15.79
N VAL A 90 3.44 -0.37 16.76
CA VAL A 90 4.81 -0.69 17.23
C VAL A 90 4.95 -2.18 17.60
N SER A 91 3.94 -2.73 18.28
CA SER A 91 3.89 -4.15 18.68
C SER A 91 3.78 -5.14 17.51
N GLU A 92 3.46 -4.68 16.30
CA GLU A 92 3.19 -5.52 15.13
C GLU A 92 4.31 -5.48 14.08
N ARG A 93 5.33 -4.64 14.30
CA ARG A 93 6.46 -4.48 13.36
C ARG A 93 7.26 -5.76 13.20
N ALA A 94 7.46 -6.51 14.28
CA ALA A 94 8.14 -7.80 14.25
C ALA A 94 7.36 -8.81 13.39
N PHE A 95 6.04 -8.84 13.53
CA PHE A 95 5.15 -9.65 12.71
C PHE A 95 5.24 -9.26 11.23
N MET A 96 5.15 -7.96 10.91
CA MET A 96 5.23 -7.48 9.52
C MET A 96 6.58 -7.83 8.87
N ARG A 97 7.67 -7.72 9.63
CA ARG A 97 9.00 -8.15 9.17
C ARG A 97 9.05 -9.64 8.87
N ASP A 98 8.53 -10.49 9.76
CA ASP A 98 8.51 -11.94 9.55
C ASP A 98 7.67 -12.32 8.31
N VAL A 99 6.52 -11.65 8.12
CA VAL A 99 5.69 -11.80 6.89
C VAL A 99 6.51 -11.47 5.64
N LEU A 100 7.18 -10.32 5.62
CA LEU A 100 7.95 -9.87 4.46
C LEU A 100 9.17 -10.76 4.18
N ASP A 101 9.88 -11.23 5.20
CA ASP A 101 11.00 -12.15 5.05
C ASP A 101 10.55 -13.49 4.47
N ARG A 102 9.41 -14.00 4.94
CA ARG A 102 8.79 -15.23 4.43
C ARG A 102 8.28 -15.07 3.00
N LEU A 103 7.62 -13.95 2.69
CA LEU A 103 7.19 -13.61 1.33
C LEU A 103 8.39 -13.56 0.39
N ARG A 104 9.46 -12.87 0.78
CA ARG A 104 10.67 -12.75 -0.04
C ARG A 104 11.36 -14.11 -0.26
N LYS A 105 11.37 -15.00 0.74
CA LYS A 105 11.85 -16.39 0.55
C LYS A 105 11.02 -17.17 -0.46
N ARG A 106 9.69 -16.99 -0.46
CA ARG A 106 8.78 -17.68 -1.41
C ARG A 106 8.85 -17.11 -2.82
N ARG A 107 9.07 -15.81 -2.93
CA ARG A 107 9.08 -15.07 -4.20
C ARG A 107 10.25 -14.08 -4.23
N PRO A 108 11.50 -14.55 -4.39
CA PRO A 108 12.68 -13.69 -4.34
C PRO A 108 12.67 -12.56 -5.37
N LEU A 109 12.11 -12.84 -6.56
CA LEU A 109 12.09 -11.95 -7.71
C LEU A 109 10.76 -11.20 -7.92
N ALA A 110 9.73 -11.47 -7.11
CA ALA A 110 8.46 -10.76 -7.25
C ALA A 110 8.62 -9.31 -6.80
N TRP A 111 7.91 -8.40 -7.48
CA TRP A 111 7.83 -7.02 -7.04
C TRP A 111 6.87 -6.91 -5.86
N VAL A 112 7.37 -6.37 -4.75
CA VAL A 112 6.62 -6.18 -3.49
C VAL A 112 6.67 -4.71 -3.14
N SER A 113 5.53 -4.07 -2.95
CA SER A 113 5.47 -2.71 -2.39
C SER A 113 4.68 -2.69 -1.08
N MET A 114 4.78 -1.59 -0.35
CA MET A 114 3.92 -1.35 0.81
C MET A 114 3.50 0.11 0.90
N THR A 115 2.29 0.35 1.42
CA THR A 115 1.92 1.67 1.91
C THR A 115 2.65 1.94 3.23
N ALA A 116 2.84 3.21 3.55
CA ALA A 116 3.46 3.62 4.80
C ALA A 116 2.80 4.86 5.39
N LEU A 117 2.70 4.90 6.71
CA LEU A 117 2.39 6.14 7.40
C LEU A 117 3.55 7.12 7.21
N VAL A 118 3.21 8.40 7.01
CA VAL A 118 4.22 9.45 6.78
C VAL A 118 5.19 9.59 7.97
N SER A 119 4.73 9.33 9.20
CA SER A 119 5.56 9.35 10.40
C SER A 119 6.75 8.37 10.32
N TRP A 120 6.59 7.22 9.65
CA TRP A 120 7.67 6.25 9.45
C TRP A 120 8.76 6.79 8.51
N CYS A 121 8.38 7.59 7.52
CA CYS A 121 9.29 8.20 6.56
C CYS A 121 9.99 9.47 7.09
N LEU A 122 9.39 10.14 8.09
CA LEU A 122 9.92 11.36 8.68
C LEU A 122 10.77 11.11 9.92
N GLY A 123 10.33 10.25 10.83
CA GLY A 123 10.83 10.22 12.21
C GLY A 123 11.21 8.83 12.74
N ASP A 124 10.60 7.79 12.20
CA ASP A 124 10.64 6.43 12.76
C ASP A 124 11.01 5.40 11.66
N PRO A 125 12.31 5.25 11.35
CA PRO A 125 12.78 4.56 10.15
C PRO A 125 12.75 3.02 10.28
N TRP A 126 11.81 2.44 11.04
CA TRP A 126 11.72 0.98 11.24
C TRP A 126 11.49 0.19 9.94
N ILE A 127 11.01 0.87 8.89
CA ILE A 127 10.80 0.32 7.55
C ILE A 127 12.04 0.38 6.63
N ALA A 128 13.15 0.99 7.10
CA ALA A 128 14.30 1.31 6.24
C ALA A 128 14.92 0.09 5.56
N ASP A 129 14.96 -1.03 6.28
CA ASP A 129 15.61 -2.28 5.91
C ASP A 129 14.62 -3.41 5.54
N LEU A 130 13.33 -3.10 5.42
CA LEU A 130 12.34 -4.10 5.02
C LEU A 130 12.56 -4.54 3.56
N PRO A 131 12.36 -5.84 3.25
CA PRO A 131 12.67 -6.42 1.93
C PRO A 131 11.54 -6.18 0.91
N VAL A 132 11.08 -4.93 0.80
CA VAL A 132 10.17 -4.44 -0.24
C VAL A 132 10.95 -3.73 -1.35
N ASP A 133 10.35 -3.56 -2.52
CA ASP A 133 10.94 -2.88 -3.68
C ASP A 133 10.52 -1.40 -3.74
N GLU A 134 9.34 -1.06 -3.22
CA GLU A 134 8.82 0.31 -3.19
C GLU A 134 8.06 0.58 -1.88
N ILE A 135 8.23 1.80 -1.34
CA ILE A 135 7.50 2.30 -0.18
C ILE A 135 6.67 3.48 -0.63
N VAL A 136 5.37 3.47 -0.32
CA VAL A 136 4.39 4.49 -0.74
C VAL A 136 3.87 5.23 0.49
N PRO A 137 4.45 6.37 0.88
CA PRO A 137 3.97 7.17 1.99
C PRO A 137 2.61 7.77 1.65
N MET A 138 1.62 7.55 2.51
CA MET A 138 0.23 7.99 2.30
C MET A 138 0.05 9.42 2.82
N VAL A 139 0.21 10.41 1.95
CA VAL A 139 0.17 11.85 2.30
C VAL A 139 -1.25 12.40 2.27
N PHE A 140 -2.17 11.67 2.90
CA PHE A 140 -3.58 12.03 3.06
C PHE A 140 -4.12 11.37 4.33
N ARG A 141 -5.22 11.87 4.89
CA ARG A 141 -5.83 11.37 6.13
C ARG A 141 -4.84 11.22 7.30
N MET A 142 -3.83 12.09 7.35
CA MET A 142 -2.70 12.03 8.31
C MET A 142 -3.06 12.43 9.75
N GLY A 143 -4.34 12.67 10.05
CA GLY A 143 -4.80 13.09 11.36
C GLY A 143 -4.27 14.47 11.79
N PRO A 144 -4.25 14.76 13.11
CA PRO A 144 -3.90 16.08 13.65
C PRO A 144 -2.50 16.59 13.27
N GLU A 145 -1.54 15.69 13.11
CA GLU A 145 -0.16 16.05 12.74
C GLU A 145 0.02 16.32 11.24
N GLY A 146 -1.01 16.08 10.43
CA GLY A 146 -0.95 16.19 8.98
C GLY A 146 -0.66 17.60 8.47
N GLU A 147 -1.05 18.65 9.19
CA GLU A 147 -0.78 20.03 8.79
C GLU A 147 0.71 20.37 8.86
N VAL A 148 1.40 19.97 9.95
CA VAL A 148 2.83 20.17 10.12
C VAL A 148 3.61 19.47 9.00
N VAL A 149 3.22 18.23 8.69
CA VAL A 149 3.80 17.46 7.58
C VAL A 149 3.60 18.16 6.25
N ARG A 150 2.38 18.64 5.95
CA ARG A 150 2.08 19.37 4.71
C ARG A 150 2.91 20.65 4.59
N GLN A 151 3.04 21.42 5.66
CA GLN A 151 3.83 22.65 5.69
C GLN A 151 5.32 22.34 5.45
N GLN A 152 5.86 21.30 6.09
CA GLN A 152 7.25 20.88 5.89
C GLN A 152 7.53 20.48 4.43
N LEU A 153 6.64 19.68 3.82
CA LEU A 153 6.77 19.29 2.40
C LEU A 153 6.61 20.50 1.47
N ALA A 154 5.66 21.39 1.75
CA ALA A 154 5.43 22.60 0.95
C ALA A 154 6.59 23.61 1.03
N ALA A 155 7.34 23.62 2.13
CA ALA A 155 8.55 24.43 2.31
C ALA A 155 9.78 23.86 1.58
N GLY A 156 9.62 22.80 0.77
CA GLY A 156 10.71 22.13 0.06
C GLY A 156 11.42 21.05 0.90
N GLY A 157 10.92 20.77 2.11
CA GLY A 157 11.34 19.61 2.88
C GLY A 157 10.92 18.30 2.22
N ASP A 158 11.55 17.20 2.62
CA ASP A 158 11.28 15.87 2.09
C ASP A 158 11.39 14.81 3.19
N PHE A 159 10.99 13.57 2.87
CA PHE A 159 11.14 12.43 3.75
C PHE A 159 12.61 12.19 4.11
N ARG A 160 12.87 11.89 5.39
CA ARG A 160 14.21 11.57 5.86
C ARG A 160 14.70 10.25 5.27
N LEU A 161 13.81 9.26 5.19
CA LEU A 161 14.11 7.98 4.58
C LEU A 161 14.12 8.10 3.05
N ALA A 162 15.28 7.83 2.43
CA ALA A 162 15.45 7.98 0.97
C ALA A 162 14.45 7.14 0.16
N ARG A 163 14.17 5.91 0.63
CA ARG A 163 13.23 4.97 -0.02
C ARG A 163 11.78 5.46 -0.05
N CYS A 164 11.42 6.47 0.73
CA CYS A 164 10.11 7.11 0.69
C CYS A 164 10.01 8.22 -0.36
N ARG A 165 11.09 8.56 -1.07
CA ARG A 165 11.13 9.68 -2.01
C ARG A 165 10.74 9.32 -3.44
N ASP A 166 10.64 8.02 -3.76
CA ASP A 166 10.38 7.54 -5.13
C ASP A 166 8.89 7.50 -5.47
N ALA A 167 8.03 7.30 -4.48
CA ALA A 167 6.59 7.21 -4.63
C ALA A 167 5.85 8.00 -3.54
N ILE A 168 4.60 8.38 -3.81
CA ILE A 168 3.67 8.98 -2.84
C ILE A 168 2.24 8.50 -3.07
N GLY A 169 1.49 8.32 -1.98
CA GLY A 169 0.05 8.17 -1.97
C GLY A 169 -0.62 9.52 -1.75
N VAL A 170 -1.62 9.85 -2.56
CA VAL A 170 -2.46 11.04 -2.45
C VAL A 170 -3.93 10.66 -2.64
N SER A 171 -4.85 11.47 -2.14
CA SER A 171 -6.28 11.22 -2.28
C SER A 171 -6.96 12.27 -3.15
N THR A 172 -7.99 11.88 -3.91
CA THR A 172 -8.77 12.77 -4.78
C THR A 172 -9.64 13.77 -4.01
N ASP A 173 -9.93 13.49 -2.73
CA ASP A 173 -10.75 14.31 -1.84
C ASP A 173 -9.92 15.27 -0.96
N GLU A 174 -8.59 15.33 -1.14
CA GLU A 174 -7.69 16.19 -0.38
C GLU A 174 -6.79 17.06 -1.29
N PRO A 175 -6.33 18.24 -0.81
CA PRO A 175 -5.38 19.05 -1.56
C PRO A 175 -4.09 18.28 -1.87
N LEU A 176 -3.70 18.28 -3.15
CA LEU A 176 -2.45 17.62 -3.57
C LEU A 176 -1.24 18.27 -2.88
N PRO A 177 -0.41 17.50 -2.17
CA PRO A 177 0.77 18.04 -1.53
C PRO A 177 1.79 18.48 -2.58
N ARG A 178 2.46 19.61 -2.32
CA ARG A 178 3.66 19.99 -3.07
C ARG A 178 4.83 19.17 -2.53
N VAL A 179 5.29 18.21 -3.32
CA VAL A 179 6.46 17.38 -2.99
C VAL A 179 7.61 17.64 -3.98
N PRO A 180 8.87 17.63 -3.53
CA PRO A 180 10.02 17.80 -4.41
C PRO A 180 10.18 16.65 -5.42
N GLY A 181 10.62 16.98 -6.64
CA GLY A 181 11.04 16.01 -7.65
C GLY A 181 9.91 15.27 -8.36
N ARG A 182 10.27 14.47 -9.37
CA ARG A 182 9.34 13.55 -10.05
C ARG A 182 9.25 12.27 -9.24
N ARG A 183 8.03 11.88 -8.88
CA ARG A 183 7.72 10.67 -8.10
C ARG A 183 6.57 9.91 -8.75
N ARG A 184 6.53 8.60 -8.54
CA ARG A 184 5.31 7.83 -8.83
C ARG A 184 4.19 8.28 -7.89
N ARG A 185 2.98 8.46 -8.44
CA ARG A 185 1.80 8.86 -7.66
C ARG A 185 0.79 7.72 -7.65
N TYR A 186 0.44 7.28 -6.45
CA TYR A 186 -0.70 6.43 -6.18
C TYR A 186 -1.85 7.34 -5.77
N VAL A 187 -2.88 7.43 -6.60
CA VAL A 187 -4.03 8.30 -6.35
C VAL A 187 -5.18 7.42 -5.89
N PHE A 188 -5.61 7.65 -4.64
CA PHE A 188 -6.69 6.94 -3.99
C PHE A 188 -7.99 7.71 -4.21
N ASP A 189 -9.05 7.00 -4.61
CA ASP A 189 -10.37 7.62 -4.64
C ASP A 189 -10.91 7.72 -3.21
N GLY A 190 -10.95 8.94 -2.69
CA GLY A 190 -11.43 9.21 -1.34
C GLY A 190 -12.96 9.36 -1.25
N GLY A 191 -13.66 9.29 -2.39
CA GLY A 191 -15.11 9.43 -2.45
C GLY A 191 -15.90 8.33 -1.75
N PRO A 192 -17.18 8.60 -1.41
CA PRO A 192 -18.12 7.51 -1.20
C PRO A 192 -18.15 6.64 -2.47
N ALA A 193 -18.29 5.33 -2.30
CA ALA A 193 -18.31 4.35 -3.39
C ALA A 193 -19.58 4.50 -4.26
N SER A 194 -19.69 5.58 -5.01
CA SER A 194 -20.69 5.87 -6.05
C SER A 194 -20.53 7.33 -6.48
N THR A 195 -19.53 7.62 -7.31
CA THR A 195 -19.65 8.65 -8.35
C THR A 195 -18.46 8.56 -9.28
N GLU A 196 -18.75 8.26 -10.53
CA GLU A 196 -17.85 8.35 -11.67
C GLU A 196 -17.20 9.74 -11.68
N ARG A 197 -15.91 9.80 -11.34
CA ARG A 197 -15.13 11.04 -11.38
C ARG A 197 -14.07 10.92 -12.47
N GLN A 198 -14.08 11.90 -13.37
CA GLN A 198 -13.04 12.05 -14.40
C GLN A 198 -11.69 12.25 -13.72
N TRP A 199 -10.73 11.44 -14.16
CA TRP A 199 -9.34 11.53 -13.72
C TRP A 199 -8.70 12.80 -14.31
N PRO A 200 -7.97 13.60 -13.52
CA PRO A 200 -7.23 14.73 -14.07
C PRO A 200 -6.13 14.25 -15.05
N PRO A 201 -5.83 15.03 -16.10
CA PRO A 201 -4.83 14.67 -17.10
C PRO A 201 -3.41 14.54 -16.53
#